data_AF-A0A1V3MWZ1-F1
#
_entry.id   AF-A0A1V3MWZ1-F1
#
_cell.length_a   1.000
_cell.length_b   1.000
_cell.length_c   1.000
_cell.angle_alpha   90.00
_cell.angle_beta   90.00
_cell.angle_gamma   90.00
#
_symmetry.space_group_name_H-M   'P 1'
#
loop_
_entity.id
_entity.type
_entity.pdbx_description
1 polymer ?
#
loop_
_entity_poly.entity_id
_entity_poly.type
_entity_poly.pdbx_seq_one_letter_code
_entity_poly.pdbx_strand_id
1 'polypeptide(L)'
;MYTGDLEIVSEGSENLLGYKPEELSLPLFMERIHPDDKPYFLNFEYKVVEFFKSLPYEKVKNYKVQYDIRIKRKDGQYIRILHQAIQIDYDERNFYRTLSLHTDISHIKQEGKPCFSLIGLDDEPSFFNIQLDQAFTKSYDIFTRREREILKCIVEGKMSKSIADELCISLHTVNSHRKNILAKAGVKTPVDLITKAIKEGWV
;
A
#
# COMPACT_ATOMS: atom_id res chain seq x y z
N MET A 1 -1.32 -12.84 9.17
CA MET A 1 -0.37 -11.72 8.96
C MET A 1 0.12 -11.89 7.54
N TYR A 2 -0.34 -11.06 6.60
CA TYR A 2 0.09 -11.14 5.20
C TYR A 2 1.51 -10.57 5.14
N THR A 3 2.52 -11.40 4.90
CA THR A 3 3.92 -10.91 4.89
C THR A 3 4.26 -10.19 3.59
N GLY A 4 3.54 -10.49 2.49
CA GLY A 4 3.75 -9.86 1.20
C GLY A 4 5.12 -10.16 0.60
N ASP A 5 5.80 -11.21 1.05
CA ASP A 5 7.12 -11.54 0.55
C ASP A 5 7.06 -11.93 -0.93
N LEU A 6 8.02 -11.43 -1.72
CA LEU A 6 8.15 -11.81 -3.12
C LEU A 6 8.74 -13.22 -3.17
N GLU A 7 7.89 -14.24 -3.37
CA GLU A 7 8.32 -15.65 -3.41
C GLU A 7 9.19 -15.93 -4.65
N ILE A 8 8.77 -15.42 -5.81
CA ILE A 8 9.46 -15.60 -7.08
C ILE A 8 9.48 -14.27 -7.83
N VAL A 9 10.65 -13.88 -8.31
CA VAL A 9 10.85 -12.69 -9.15
C VAL A 9 11.63 -13.09 -10.40
N SER A 10 11.12 -12.70 -11.57
CA SER A 10 11.78 -12.97 -12.85
C SER A 10 13.06 -12.15 -13.02
N GLU A 11 14.07 -12.70 -13.71
CA GLU A 11 15.28 -11.98 -14.14
C GLU A 11 14.95 -10.74 -15.01
N GLY A 12 13.78 -10.71 -15.66
CA GLY A 12 13.30 -9.53 -16.40
C GLY A 12 13.17 -8.26 -15.54
N SER A 13 13.15 -8.40 -14.22
CA SER A 13 13.18 -7.28 -13.28
C SER A 13 14.45 -6.44 -13.35
N GLU A 14 15.60 -7.03 -13.71
CA GLU A 14 16.85 -6.29 -13.89
C GLU A 14 16.77 -5.40 -15.14
N ASN A 15 16.21 -5.91 -16.23
CA ASN A 15 15.99 -5.11 -17.44
C ASN A 15 15.01 -3.96 -17.19
N LEU A 16 13.89 -4.25 -16.51
CA LEU A 16 12.84 -3.27 -16.25
C LEU A 16 13.27 -2.21 -15.22
N LEU A 17 13.73 -2.62 -14.05
CA LEU A 17 13.97 -1.74 -12.90
C LEU A 17 15.45 -1.48 -12.59
N GLY A 18 16.35 -2.27 -13.17
CA GLY A 18 17.79 -2.23 -12.86
C GLY A 18 18.19 -2.97 -11.59
N TYR A 19 17.25 -3.66 -10.93
CA TYR A 19 17.50 -4.43 -9.71
C TYR A 19 17.47 -5.92 -10.02
N LYS A 20 18.41 -6.67 -9.44
CA LYS A 20 18.37 -8.13 -9.51
C LYS A 20 17.18 -8.67 -8.68
N PRO A 21 16.65 -9.86 -9.02
CA PRO A 21 15.57 -10.50 -8.26
C PRO A 21 15.75 -10.47 -6.74
N GLU A 22 16.95 -10.81 -6.25
CA GLU A 22 17.29 -10.86 -4.83
C GLU A 22 17.36 -9.51 -4.13
N GLU A 23 17.47 -8.40 -4.88
CA GLU A 23 17.45 -7.05 -4.32
C GLU A 23 16.02 -6.53 -4.11
N LEU A 24 15.03 -7.17 -4.74
CA LEU A 24 13.66 -6.69 -4.76
C LEU A 24 12.88 -7.18 -3.54
N SER A 25 12.10 -6.26 -2.99
CA SER A 25 11.18 -6.51 -1.88
C SER A 25 10.02 -5.53 -1.97
N LEU A 26 8.88 -5.83 -1.34
CA LEU A 26 7.77 -4.88 -1.28
C LEU A 26 8.16 -3.53 -0.65
N PRO A 27 8.92 -3.47 0.47
CA PRO A 27 9.38 -2.20 1.02
C PRO A 27 10.19 -1.37 0.02
N LEU A 28 11.11 -2.01 -0.70
CA LEU A 28 11.88 -1.32 -1.75
C LEU A 28 10.96 -0.85 -2.88
N PHE A 29 10.06 -1.70 -3.36
CA PHE A 29 9.11 -1.34 -4.41
C PHE A 29 8.29 -0.09 -4.02
N MET A 30 7.71 -0.09 -2.82
CA MET A 30 6.94 1.03 -2.27
C MET A 30 7.76 2.31 -2.10
N GLU A 31 9.03 2.19 -1.70
CA GLU A 31 9.94 3.33 -1.59
C GLU A 31 10.11 4.01 -2.96
N ARG A 32 10.24 3.21 -4.01
CA ARG A 32 10.53 3.63 -5.39
C ARG A 32 9.33 4.19 -6.14
N ILE A 33 8.09 3.99 -5.67
CA ILE A 33 6.90 4.61 -6.27
C ILE A 33 7.05 6.14 -6.24
N HIS A 34 6.69 6.81 -7.34
CA HIS A 34 6.72 8.27 -7.42
C HIS A 34 5.87 8.89 -6.30
N PRO A 35 6.33 9.93 -5.59
CA PRO A 35 5.63 10.48 -4.42
C PRO A 35 4.16 10.85 -4.66
N ASP A 36 3.86 11.43 -5.84
CA ASP A 36 2.50 11.82 -6.25
C ASP A 36 1.60 10.61 -6.58
N ASP A 37 2.19 9.46 -6.90
CA ASP A 37 1.45 8.25 -7.28
C ASP A 37 1.17 7.35 -6.06
N LYS A 38 1.92 7.54 -4.95
CA LYS A 38 1.72 6.77 -3.70
C LYS A 38 0.28 6.81 -3.17
N PRO A 39 -0.42 7.95 -3.13
CA PRO A 39 -1.82 7.97 -2.70
C PRO A 39 -2.73 7.15 -3.62
N TYR A 40 -2.49 7.19 -4.94
CA TYR A 40 -3.26 6.39 -5.91
C TYR A 40 -3.02 4.90 -5.72
N PHE A 41 -1.76 4.49 -5.58
CA PHE A 41 -1.39 3.09 -5.30
C PHE A 41 -2.13 2.55 -4.07
N LEU A 42 -2.12 3.26 -2.94
CA LEU A 42 -2.82 2.83 -1.73
C LEU A 42 -4.34 2.71 -1.93
N ASN A 43 -4.94 3.64 -2.71
CA ASN A 43 -6.36 3.56 -3.04
C ASN A 43 -6.68 2.35 -3.91
N PHE A 44 -5.84 2.06 -4.89
CA PHE A 44 -5.99 0.91 -5.77
C PHE A 44 -5.95 -0.37 -4.95
N GLU A 45 -4.93 -0.54 -4.10
CA GLU A 45 -4.80 -1.71 -3.22
C GLU A 45 -6.00 -1.85 -2.27
N TYR A 46 -6.47 -0.76 -1.68
CA TYR A 46 -7.68 -0.80 -0.86
C TYR A 46 -8.92 -1.26 -1.65
N LYS A 47 -9.13 -0.71 -2.85
CA LYS A 47 -10.26 -1.11 -3.70
C LYS A 47 -10.15 -2.53 -4.21
N VAL A 48 -8.94 -3.02 -4.47
CA VAL A 48 -8.68 -4.43 -4.79
C VAL A 48 -9.13 -5.31 -3.62
N VAL A 49 -8.73 -4.98 -2.39
CA VAL A 49 -9.15 -5.74 -1.19
C VAL A 49 -10.66 -5.68 -0.99
N GLU A 50 -11.30 -4.51 -1.12
CA GLU A 50 -12.76 -4.39 -1.02
C GLU A 50 -13.47 -5.23 -2.09
N PHE A 51 -13.02 -5.15 -3.33
CA PHE A 51 -13.62 -5.85 -4.46
C PHE A 51 -13.55 -7.36 -4.26
N PHE A 52 -12.37 -7.92 -3.99
CA PHE A 52 -12.21 -9.36 -3.83
C PHE A 52 -12.91 -9.90 -2.57
N LYS A 53 -13.03 -9.11 -1.50
CA LYS A 53 -13.83 -9.50 -0.32
C LYS A 53 -15.34 -9.54 -0.58
N SER A 54 -15.81 -8.71 -1.52
CA SER A 54 -17.23 -8.66 -1.91
C SER A 54 -17.63 -9.73 -2.91
N LEU A 55 -16.65 -10.39 -3.53
CA LEU A 55 -16.85 -11.31 -4.64
C LEU A 55 -17.04 -12.76 -4.14
N PRO A 56 -17.97 -13.54 -4.71
CA PRO A 56 -18.01 -14.99 -4.51
C PRO A 56 -16.66 -15.64 -4.84
N TYR A 57 -16.23 -16.60 -4.02
CA TYR A 57 -14.92 -17.26 -4.14
C TYR A 57 -14.68 -17.84 -5.54
N GLU A 58 -15.70 -18.41 -6.17
CA GLU A 58 -15.64 -19.03 -7.49
C GLU A 58 -15.32 -18.04 -8.61
N LYS A 59 -15.66 -16.76 -8.39
CA LYS A 59 -15.45 -15.68 -9.36
C LYS A 59 -14.09 -15.01 -9.24
N VAL A 60 -13.33 -15.24 -8.16
CA VAL A 60 -12.02 -14.59 -7.93
C VAL A 60 -11.07 -14.78 -9.11
N LYS A 61 -10.97 -16.00 -9.66
CA LYS A 61 -10.14 -16.33 -10.83
C LYS A 61 -10.52 -15.58 -12.10
N ASN A 62 -11.75 -15.08 -12.18
CA ASN A 62 -12.30 -14.43 -13.36
C ASN A 62 -12.07 -12.91 -13.34
N TYR A 63 -11.19 -12.42 -12.46
CA TYR A 63 -10.85 -11.00 -12.43
C TYR A 63 -9.34 -10.79 -12.42
N LYS A 64 -8.92 -9.81 -13.22
CA LYS A 64 -7.55 -9.29 -13.27
C LYS A 64 -7.53 -7.84 -12.81
N VAL A 65 -6.67 -7.56 -11.83
CA VAL A 65 -6.35 -6.20 -11.38
C VAL A 65 -5.45 -5.55 -12.42
N GLN A 66 -5.68 -4.28 -12.74
CA GLN A 66 -4.81 -3.53 -13.62
C GLN A 66 -4.72 -2.07 -13.19
N TYR A 67 -3.50 -1.55 -12.98
CA TYR A 67 -3.29 -0.12 -12.81
C TYR A 67 -1.90 0.32 -13.28
N ASP A 68 -1.73 1.60 -13.58
CA ASP A 68 -0.42 2.16 -13.90
C ASP A 68 0.12 3.08 -12.82
N ILE A 69 1.42 3.02 -12.56
CA ILE A 69 2.13 3.89 -11.61
C ILE A 69 3.53 4.20 -12.11
N ARG A 70 4.10 5.33 -11.69
CA ARG A 70 5.51 5.65 -11.93
C ARG A 70 6.39 5.05 -10.84
N ILE A 71 7.48 4.40 -11.25
CA ILE A 71 8.47 3.79 -10.36
C ILE A 71 9.89 4.24 -10.74
N LYS A 72 10.70 4.51 -9.71
CA LYS A 72 12.10 4.91 -9.86
C LYS A 72 12.98 3.68 -10.04
N ARG A 73 13.68 3.62 -11.17
CA ARG A 73 14.71 2.60 -11.45
C ARG A 73 15.95 2.80 -10.59
N LYS A 74 16.86 1.83 -10.60
CA LYS A 74 18.13 1.87 -9.85
C LYS A 74 19.03 3.02 -10.29
N ASP A 75 19.01 3.38 -11.57
CA ASP A 75 19.73 4.52 -12.15
C ASP A 75 19.14 5.91 -11.78
N GLY A 76 17.98 5.91 -11.13
CA GLY A 76 17.29 7.11 -10.67
C GLY A 76 16.25 7.68 -11.64
N GLN A 77 16.10 7.12 -12.84
CA GLN A 77 15.07 7.53 -13.80
C GLN A 77 13.70 6.97 -13.41
N TYR A 78 12.64 7.73 -13.69
CA TYR A 78 11.27 7.24 -13.53
C TYR A 78 10.76 6.64 -14.83
N ILE A 79 10.16 5.45 -14.73
CA ILE A 79 9.36 4.84 -15.79
C ILE A 79 7.93 4.67 -15.31
N ARG A 80 6.98 4.61 -16.23
CA ARG A 80 5.59 4.25 -15.93
C ARG A 80 5.39 2.77 -16.23
N ILE A 81 5.06 2.00 -15.20
CA ILE A 81 4.74 0.58 -15.35
C ILE A 81 3.22 0.38 -15.35
N LEU A 82 2.76 -0.54 -16.19
CA LEU A 82 1.45 -1.16 -16.07
C LEU A 82 1.59 -2.39 -15.17
N HIS A 83 0.98 -2.33 -14.00
CA HIS A 83 0.82 -3.47 -13.11
C HIS A 83 -0.45 -4.24 -13.46
N GLN A 84 -0.32 -5.56 -13.59
CA GLN A 84 -1.42 -6.49 -13.75
C GLN A 84 -1.28 -7.61 -12.74
N ALA A 85 -2.36 -7.99 -12.06
CA ALA A 85 -2.32 -9.07 -11.07
C ALA A 85 -3.56 -9.97 -11.12
N ILE A 86 -3.33 -11.26 -10.89
CA ILE A 86 -4.37 -12.30 -10.73
C ILE A 86 -4.07 -13.13 -9.47
N GLN A 87 -5.12 -13.63 -8.82
CA GLN A 87 -4.97 -14.58 -7.72
C GLN A 87 -4.73 -15.98 -8.29
N ILE A 88 -3.66 -16.65 -7.86
CA ILE A 88 -3.28 -17.98 -8.37
C ILE A 88 -3.39 -19.09 -7.34
N ASP A 89 -3.44 -18.74 -6.05
CA ASP A 89 -3.59 -19.68 -4.94
C ASP A 89 -4.37 -19.01 -3.81
N TYR A 90 -5.55 -19.54 -3.48
CA TYR A 90 -6.48 -18.96 -2.53
C TYR A 90 -7.58 -19.97 -2.15
N ASP A 91 -8.26 -19.73 -1.03
CA ASP A 91 -9.47 -20.45 -0.59
C ASP A 91 -10.60 -19.46 -0.22
N GLU A 92 -11.72 -19.97 0.29
CA GLU A 92 -12.87 -19.14 0.68
C GLU A 92 -12.55 -18.09 1.76
N ARG A 93 -11.43 -18.22 2.48
CA ARG A 93 -11.07 -17.39 3.64
C ARG A 93 -9.83 -16.54 3.37
N ASN A 94 -8.90 -16.99 2.53
CA ASN A 94 -7.57 -16.42 2.41
C ASN A 94 -7.05 -16.41 0.97
N PHE A 95 -6.23 -15.41 0.67
CA PHE A 95 -5.41 -15.36 -0.54
C PHE A 95 -3.98 -15.73 -0.19
N TYR A 96 -3.43 -16.77 -0.82
CA TYR A 96 -2.10 -17.30 -0.53
C TYR A 96 -1.06 -16.75 -1.50
N ARG A 97 -1.37 -16.69 -2.80
CA ARG A 97 -0.44 -16.21 -3.83
C ARG A 97 -1.12 -15.39 -4.91
N THR A 98 -0.41 -14.37 -5.35
CA THR A 98 -0.79 -13.48 -6.44
C THR A 98 0.31 -13.49 -7.50
N LEU A 99 -0.06 -13.69 -8.77
CA LEU A 99 0.86 -13.47 -9.88
C LEU A 99 0.74 -12.02 -10.33
N SER A 100 1.87 -11.30 -10.32
CA SER A 100 1.95 -9.91 -10.78
C SER A 100 2.87 -9.79 -12.01
N LEU A 101 2.43 -9.01 -13.00
CA LEU A 101 3.17 -8.66 -14.20
C LEU A 101 3.34 -7.15 -14.26
N HIS A 102 4.58 -6.69 -14.48
CA HIS A 102 4.91 -5.28 -14.70
C HIS A 102 5.43 -5.08 -16.12
N THR A 103 4.82 -4.18 -16.87
CA THR A 103 5.24 -3.82 -18.23
C THR A 103 5.58 -2.34 -18.30
N ASP A 104 6.70 -1.95 -18.91
CA ASP A 104 7.00 -0.55 -19.18
C ASP A 104 6.06 0.01 -20.26
N ILE A 105 5.25 1.00 -19.88
CA ILE A 105 4.32 1.71 -20.76
C ILE A 105 4.67 3.19 -20.91
N SER A 106 5.90 3.60 -20.56
CA SER A 106 6.35 4.98 -20.64
C SER A 106 6.20 5.57 -22.05
N HIS A 107 6.34 4.72 -23.08
CA HIS A 107 6.13 5.08 -24.48
C HIS A 107 4.66 5.30 -24.87
N ILE A 108 3.72 4.69 -24.14
CA ILE A 108 2.27 4.78 -24.38
C ILE A 108 1.66 5.93 -23.58
N LYS A 109 2.09 6.09 -22.33
CA LYS A 109 1.53 7.07 -21.37
C LYS A 109 2.64 7.81 -20.66
N GLN A 110 3.02 8.95 -21.22
CA GLN A 110 4.08 9.80 -20.65
C GLN A 110 3.55 10.63 -19.47
N GLU A 111 2.36 11.21 -19.62
CA GLU A 111 1.77 12.14 -18.64
C GLU A 111 0.43 11.64 -18.07
N GLY A 112 -0.13 12.43 -17.15
CA GLY A 112 -1.43 12.16 -16.53
C GLY A 112 -1.37 11.31 -15.26
N LYS A 113 -2.53 11.22 -14.62
CA LYS A 113 -2.70 10.50 -13.35
C LYS A 113 -2.71 8.98 -13.55
N PRO A 114 -2.27 8.19 -12.57
CA PRO A 114 -2.53 6.75 -12.49
C PRO A 114 -3.99 6.39 -12.78
N CYS A 115 -4.23 5.34 -13.56
CA CYS A 115 -5.56 4.79 -13.84
C CYS A 115 -5.65 3.37 -13.28
N PHE A 116 -6.80 3.02 -12.71
CA PHE A 116 -7.09 1.69 -12.17
C PHE A 116 -8.31 1.09 -12.82
N SER A 117 -8.25 -0.20 -13.11
CA SER A 117 -9.31 -0.99 -13.71
C SER A 117 -9.33 -2.39 -13.10
N LEU A 118 -10.52 -2.97 -13.06
CA LEU A 118 -10.74 -4.39 -12.78
C LEU A 118 -11.24 -5.01 -14.08
N ILE A 119 -10.46 -5.92 -14.64
CA ILE A 119 -10.78 -6.57 -15.92
C ILE A 119 -11.47 -7.89 -15.60
N GLY A 120 -12.75 -7.97 -15.92
CA GLY A 120 -13.49 -9.22 -15.89
C GLY A 120 -13.06 -10.13 -17.04
N LEU A 121 -12.91 -11.41 -16.73
CA LEU A 121 -12.61 -12.52 -17.63
C LEU A 121 -13.82 -13.49 -17.61
N ASP A 122 -13.89 -14.42 -18.55
CA ASP A 122 -14.96 -15.43 -18.60
C ASP A 122 -16.37 -14.83 -18.42
N ASP A 123 -16.68 -13.82 -19.24
CA ASP A 123 -17.93 -13.05 -19.27
C ASP A 123 -18.26 -12.21 -18.02
N GLU A 124 -17.33 -12.11 -17.06
CA GLU A 124 -17.48 -11.16 -15.95
C GLU A 124 -17.35 -9.70 -16.43
N PRO A 125 -18.09 -8.76 -15.82
CA PRO A 125 -18.03 -7.35 -16.18
C PRO A 125 -16.65 -6.74 -15.90
N SER A 126 -16.18 -5.91 -16.82
CA SER A 126 -14.99 -5.09 -16.61
C SER A 126 -15.37 -3.69 -16.11
N PHE A 127 -14.58 -3.18 -15.17
CA PHE A 127 -14.70 -1.85 -14.59
C PHE A 127 -13.47 -1.03 -14.96
N PHE A 128 -13.60 -0.13 -15.92
CA PHE A 128 -12.48 0.65 -16.45
C PHE A 128 -12.36 2.02 -15.79
N ASN A 129 -11.12 2.47 -15.60
CA ASN A 129 -10.79 3.82 -15.12
C ASN A 129 -11.61 4.22 -13.89
N ILE A 130 -11.66 3.33 -12.90
CA ILE A 130 -12.41 3.52 -11.66
C ILE A 130 -11.93 4.81 -11.01
N GLN A 131 -12.80 5.84 -11.05
CA GLN A 131 -12.56 7.13 -10.43
C GLN A 131 -12.60 6.93 -8.92
N LEU A 132 -11.57 7.41 -8.24
CA LEU A 132 -11.49 7.34 -6.80
C LEU A 132 -11.94 8.69 -6.24
N ASP A 133 -13.23 8.83 -5.99
CA ASP A 133 -13.85 10.06 -5.47
C ASP A 133 -13.35 10.43 -4.06
N GLN A 134 -12.74 9.47 -3.37
CA GLN A 134 -12.00 9.69 -2.14
C GLN A 134 -10.57 9.24 -2.38
N ALA A 135 -9.68 10.19 -2.62
CA ALA A 135 -8.30 9.94 -2.30
C ALA A 135 -8.28 9.49 -0.84
N PHE A 136 -7.75 8.31 -0.52
CA PHE A 136 -7.13 8.13 0.77
C PHE A 136 -6.13 9.28 0.86
N THR A 137 -6.51 10.30 1.61
CA THR A 137 -5.57 11.15 2.31
C THR A 137 -4.83 10.21 3.22
N LYS A 138 -3.76 9.62 2.67
CA LYS A 138 -2.65 8.92 3.32
C LYS A 138 -2.89 8.77 4.82
N SER A 139 -3.39 7.60 5.18
CA SER A 139 -3.55 7.14 6.55
C SER A 139 -2.21 7.30 7.34
N TYR A 140 -1.07 7.23 6.63
CA TYR A 140 0.27 7.52 7.15
C TYR A 140 0.75 8.99 7.10
N ASP A 141 0.31 9.86 6.18
CA ASP A 141 0.87 11.24 6.05
C ASP A 141 0.12 12.29 6.85
N ILE A 142 -1.02 11.98 7.46
CA ILE A 142 -1.57 12.86 8.49
C ILE A 142 -0.58 12.99 9.66
N PHE A 143 0.25 11.97 9.89
CA PHE A 143 1.29 11.94 10.90
C PHE A 143 2.65 12.29 10.30
N THR A 144 3.33 13.21 10.97
CA THR A 144 4.76 13.46 10.77
C THR A 144 5.57 12.20 11.08
N ARG A 145 6.81 12.12 10.57
CA ARG A 145 7.72 11.00 10.88
C ARG A 145 7.78 10.70 12.38
N ARG A 146 7.88 11.74 13.22
CA ARG A 146 7.96 11.58 14.67
C ARG A 146 6.68 11.07 15.30
N GLU A 147 5.53 11.52 14.80
CA GLU A 147 4.22 11.03 15.23
C GLU A 147 4.00 9.56 14.86
N ARG A 148 4.58 9.08 13.75
CA ARG A 148 4.53 7.65 13.37
C ARG A 148 5.34 6.78 14.30
N GLU A 149 6.56 7.21 14.64
CA GLU A 149 7.41 6.51 15.62
C GLU A 149 6.65 6.35 16.95
N ILE A 150 6.01 7.42 17.41
CA ILE A 150 5.20 7.40 18.64
C ILE A 150 3.95 6.54 18.47
N LEU A 151 3.23 6.63 17.34
CA LEU A 151 2.03 5.82 17.05
C LEU A 151 2.34 4.32 17.10
N LYS A 152 3.48 3.91 16.52
CA LYS A 152 3.95 2.52 16.58
C LYS A 152 4.11 2.05 18.02
N CYS A 153 4.79 2.83 18.86
CA CYS A 153 4.95 2.50 20.26
C CYS A 153 3.60 2.44 21.02
N ILE A 154 2.63 3.29 20.67
CA ILE A 154 1.28 3.25 21.26
C ILE A 154 0.57 1.95 20.92
N VAL A 155 0.65 1.51 19.66
CA VAL A 155 0.03 0.26 19.19
C VAL A 155 0.69 -0.96 19.84
N GLU A 156 1.99 -0.89 20.10
CA GLU A 156 2.74 -1.88 20.89
C GLU A 156 2.38 -1.85 22.40
N GLY A 157 1.50 -0.96 22.83
CA GLY A 157 1.05 -0.86 24.22
C GLY A 157 2.04 -0.16 25.16
N LYS A 158 3.05 0.55 24.64
CA LYS A 158 4.06 1.21 25.47
C LYS A 158 3.48 2.43 26.21
N MET A 159 3.90 2.57 27.47
CA MET A 159 3.55 3.73 28.31
C MET A 159 4.34 4.96 27.86
N SER A 160 3.78 6.17 28.03
CA SER A 160 4.43 7.43 27.62
C SER A 160 5.84 7.62 28.19
N LYS A 161 6.10 7.11 29.40
CA LYS A 161 7.45 7.15 30.02
C LYS A 161 8.44 6.28 29.24
N SER A 162 8.06 5.05 28.92
CA SER A 162 8.90 4.15 28.11
C SER A 162 9.15 4.71 26.70
N ILE A 163 8.15 5.35 26.09
CA ILE A 163 8.29 6.03 24.79
C ILE A 163 9.28 7.19 24.88
N ALA A 164 9.22 7.96 25.97
CA ALA A 164 10.12 9.09 26.20
C ALA A 164 11.58 8.62 26.29
N ASP A 165 11.81 7.54 27.04
CA ASP A 165 13.13 6.92 27.21
C ASP A 165 13.64 6.33 25.88
N GLU A 166 12.82 5.55 25.18
CA GLU A 166 13.19 4.89 23.91
C GLU A 166 13.49 5.87 22.78
N LEU A 167 12.73 6.96 22.72
CA LEU A 167 12.86 7.96 21.67
C LEU A 167 13.77 9.14 22.08
N CYS A 168 14.38 9.10 23.27
CA CYS A 168 15.25 10.14 23.83
C CYS A 168 14.61 11.55 23.82
N ILE A 169 13.35 11.67 24.24
CA ILE A 169 12.61 12.95 24.34
C ILE A 169 11.91 13.08 25.69
N SER A 170 11.50 14.29 26.06
CA SER A 170 10.81 14.50 27.33
C SER A 170 9.41 13.85 27.34
N LEU A 171 8.96 13.42 28.52
CA LEU A 171 7.59 12.93 28.73
C LEU A 171 6.53 13.96 28.29
N HIS A 172 6.81 15.26 28.50
CA HIS A 172 5.94 16.34 28.04
C HIS A 172 5.81 16.34 26.51
N THR A 173 6.93 16.21 25.79
CA THR A 173 6.97 16.12 24.33
C THR A 173 6.16 14.93 23.81
N VAL A 174 6.29 13.75 24.45
CA VAL A 174 5.49 12.56 24.09
C VAL A 174 4.00 12.84 24.27
N ASN A 175 3.59 13.40 25.40
CA ASN A 175 2.18 13.71 25.66
C ASN A 175 1.60 14.72 24.65
N SER A 176 2.38 15.73 24.28
CA SER A 176 2.00 16.68 23.22
C SER A 176 1.82 16.00 21.86
N HIS A 177 2.73 15.11 21.46
CA HIS A 177 2.56 14.32 20.25
C HIS A 177 1.34 13.39 20.31
N ARG A 178 1.10 12.70 21.43
CA ARG A 178 -0.09 11.84 21.60
C ARG A 178 -1.39 12.64 21.42
N LYS A 179 -1.46 13.85 21.96
CA LYS A 179 -2.60 14.76 21.77
C LYS A 179 -2.79 15.12 20.30
N ASN A 180 -1.71 15.47 19.60
CA ASN A 180 -1.76 15.79 18.18
C ASN A 180 -2.16 14.59 17.32
N ILE A 181 -1.64 13.40 17.65
CA ILE A 181 -1.99 12.14 16.98
C ILE A 181 -3.48 11.87 17.14
N LEU A 182 -4.04 11.94 18.35
CA LEU A 182 -5.48 11.75 18.59
C LEU A 182 -6.33 12.75 17.79
N ALA A 183 -5.94 14.03 17.79
CA ALA A 183 -6.64 15.08 17.05
C ALA A 183 -6.61 14.82 15.53
N LYS A 184 -5.44 14.52 14.98
CA LYS A 184 -5.25 14.18 13.56
C LYS A 184 -5.97 12.89 13.16
N ALA A 185 -6.00 11.92 14.07
CA ALA A 185 -6.73 10.67 13.91
C ALA A 185 -8.24 10.84 14.05
N GLY A 186 -8.74 11.97 14.54
CA GLY A 186 -10.17 12.21 14.79
C GLY A 186 -10.77 11.32 15.88
N VAL A 187 -9.96 10.88 16.85
CA VAL A 187 -10.41 10.02 17.96
C VAL A 187 -10.08 10.66 19.31
N LYS A 188 -10.80 10.25 20.36
CA LYS A 188 -10.65 10.84 21.70
C LYS A 188 -9.82 10.00 22.65
N THR A 189 -9.74 8.69 22.42
CA THR A 189 -9.05 7.77 23.34
C THR A 189 -7.90 7.03 22.65
N PRO A 190 -6.85 6.63 23.40
CA PRO A 190 -5.79 5.77 22.87
C PRO A 190 -6.30 4.41 22.39
N VAL A 191 -7.38 3.88 22.98
CA VAL A 191 -7.96 2.59 22.58
C VAL A 191 -8.62 2.70 21.20
N ASP A 192 -9.38 3.77 20.97
CA ASP A 192 -9.95 4.09 19.66
C ASP A 192 -8.84 4.30 18.63
N LEU A 193 -7.74 4.95 19.04
CA LEU A 193 -6.57 5.15 18.20
C LEU A 193 -5.96 3.83 17.76
N ILE A 194 -5.76 2.88 18.68
CA ILE A 194 -5.21 1.55 18.37
C ILE A 194 -6.14 0.80 17.41
N THR A 195 -7.44 0.79 17.71
CA THR A 195 -8.45 0.12 16.88
C THR A 195 -8.47 0.69 15.47
N LYS A 196 -8.47 2.02 15.37
CA LYS A 196 -8.45 2.74 14.09
C LYS A 196 -7.15 2.52 13.34
N ALA A 197 -6.02 2.55 14.03
CA ALA A 197 -4.70 2.31 13.45
C ALA A 197 -4.59 0.90 12.82
N ILE A 198 -5.15 -0.13 13.49
CA ILE A 198 -5.20 -1.49 12.93
C ILE A 198 -6.17 -1.56 11.75
N LYS A 199 -7.36 -0.97 11.88
CA LYS A 199 -8.41 -0.99 10.84
C LYS A 199 -7.98 -0.29 9.56
N GLU A 200 -7.26 0.82 9.68
CA GLU A 200 -6.83 1.68 8.56
C GLU A 200 -5.38 1.45 8.14
N GLY A 201 -4.71 0.44 8.71
CA GLY A 201 -3.34 0.06 8.36
C GLY A 201 -2.32 1.16 8.59
N TRP A 202 -2.36 1.85 9.74
CA TRP A 202 -1.40 2.90 10.12
C TRP A 202 -0.10 2.33 10.73
N VAL A 203 -0.03 1.01 10.90
CA VAL A 203 1.04 0.24 11.58
C VAL A 203 1.05 -1.18 11.07
#